data_AF-A0A2R3QDT2-F1
#
_entry.id   AF-A0A2R3QDT2-F1
#
_cell.length_a   1.000
_cell.length_b   1.000
_cell.length_c   1.000
_cell.angle_alpha   90.00
_cell.angle_beta   90.00
_cell.angle_gamma   90.00
#
_symmetry.space_group_name_H-M   'P 1'
#
loop_
_entity.id
_entity.type
_entity.pdbx_description
1 polymer ?
#
loop_
_entity_poly.entity_id
_entity_poly.type
_entity_poly.pdbx_seq_one_letter_code
_entity_poly.pdbx_strand_id
1 'polypeptide(L)'
;MANREALKELQTRLAARLQAARSEGVAVASWLAAESAGQRLLLPLAQAGEIFPWSGVQRVPYTQPWFLGVANLRGALSGVIDLAALLGAQPVRSEQALAEASVLSLGEALEVNAALLVERLAGLRSADAFVASEPPAGGGQAYFGPCYIDAQDQRWQEIDLQALARDPAFLAISS
;
A
#
# COMPACT_ATOMS: atom_id res chain seq x y z
N MET A 1 29.28 -11.79 -50.96
CA MET A 1 28.74 -10.59 -50.29
C MET A 1 27.39 -10.84 -49.59
N ALA A 2 26.52 -11.71 -50.11
CA ALA A 2 25.19 -12.02 -49.54
C ALA A 2 25.14 -12.55 -48.09
N ASN A 3 26.16 -13.28 -47.62
CA ASN A 3 26.18 -13.88 -46.28
C ASN A 3 26.32 -12.83 -45.14
N ARG A 4 26.90 -11.65 -45.45
CA ARG A 4 27.11 -10.58 -44.46
C ARG A 4 25.85 -9.74 -44.22
N GLU A 5 25.01 -9.60 -45.24
CA GLU A 5 23.70 -8.92 -45.13
C GLU A 5 22.70 -9.79 -44.38
N ALA A 6 22.62 -11.09 -44.69
CA ALA A 6 21.76 -12.03 -43.98
C ALA A 6 22.07 -12.12 -42.48
N LEU A 7 23.37 -12.09 -42.11
CA LEU A 7 23.79 -12.08 -40.71
C LEU A 7 23.43 -10.78 -39.99
N LYS A 8 23.60 -9.63 -40.64
CA LYS A 8 23.21 -8.33 -40.07
C LYS A 8 21.70 -8.25 -39.85
N GLU A 9 20.91 -8.71 -40.81
CA GLU A 9 19.45 -8.68 -40.70
C GLU A 9 18.94 -9.61 -39.59
N LEU A 10 19.55 -10.79 -39.44
CA LEU A 10 19.28 -11.70 -38.32
C LEU A 10 19.67 -11.07 -36.98
N GLN A 11 20.84 -10.42 -36.90
CA GLN A 11 21.29 -9.71 -35.70
C GLN A 11 20.34 -8.57 -35.32
N THR A 12 19.90 -7.76 -36.28
CA THR A 12 18.92 -6.69 -36.04
C THR A 12 17.59 -7.24 -35.58
N ARG A 13 17.11 -8.35 -36.16
CA ARG A 13 15.85 -9.00 -35.78
C ARG A 13 15.92 -9.62 -34.39
N LEU A 14 17.06 -10.21 -34.02
CA LEU A 14 17.31 -10.75 -32.67
C LEU A 14 17.46 -9.64 -31.63
N ALA A 15 18.18 -8.57 -31.95
CA ALA A 15 18.31 -7.40 -31.08
C ALA A 15 16.94 -6.74 -30.84
N ALA A 16 16.13 -6.57 -31.88
CA ALA A 16 14.76 -6.07 -31.76
C ALA A 16 13.89 -6.98 -30.89
N ARG A 17 13.99 -8.30 -31.03
CA ARG A 17 13.26 -9.26 -30.18
C ARG A 17 13.73 -9.25 -28.72
N LEU A 18 15.04 -9.17 -28.47
CA LEU A 18 15.59 -9.06 -27.12
C LEU A 18 15.22 -7.73 -26.45
N GLN A 19 15.13 -6.65 -27.22
CA GLN A 19 14.74 -5.33 -26.72
C GLN A 19 13.23 -5.22 -26.51
N ALA A 20 12.42 -5.87 -27.35
CA ALA A 20 10.98 -6.07 -27.12
C ALA A 20 10.73 -6.91 -25.86
N ALA A 21 11.45 -8.02 -25.66
CA ALA A 21 11.35 -8.83 -24.44
C ALA A 21 11.82 -8.10 -23.17
N ARG A 22 12.75 -7.14 -23.28
CA ARG A 22 13.14 -6.23 -22.18
C ARG A 22 12.08 -5.19 -21.84
N SER A 23 11.27 -4.79 -22.82
CA SER A 23 10.16 -3.84 -22.65
C SER A 23 8.84 -4.53 -22.29
N GLU A 24 8.72 -5.84 -22.54
CA GLU A 24 7.76 -6.75 -21.92
C GLU A 24 8.17 -7.16 -20.50
N GLY A 25 8.97 -6.35 -19.82
CA GLY A 25 9.09 -6.45 -18.36
C GLY A 25 7.74 -6.09 -17.77
N VAL A 26 6.92 -7.10 -17.43
CA VAL A 26 5.65 -6.93 -16.72
C VAL A 26 5.91 -5.94 -15.59
N ALA A 27 5.27 -4.77 -15.66
CA ALA A 27 5.44 -3.73 -14.67
C ALA A 27 5.17 -4.34 -13.29
N VAL A 28 6.22 -4.44 -12.48
CA VAL A 28 6.11 -5.08 -11.16
C VAL A 28 5.30 -4.13 -10.28
N ALA A 29 4.19 -4.63 -9.76
CA ALA A 29 3.40 -3.87 -8.80
C ALA A 29 4.29 -3.41 -7.64
N SER A 30 4.22 -2.13 -7.33
CA SER A 30 4.99 -1.52 -6.25
C SER A 30 4.10 -1.15 -5.06
N TRP A 31 2.79 -0.98 -5.28
CA TRP A 31 1.83 -0.61 -4.24
C TRP A 31 0.58 -1.48 -4.24
N LEU A 32 0.04 -1.68 -3.04
CA LEU A 32 -1.36 -2.02 -2.83
C LEU A 32 -2.16 -0.71 -2.77
N ALA A 33 -3.08 -0.54 -3.71
CA ALA A 33 -4.00 0.58 -3.73
C ALA A 33 -5.20 0.27 -2.83
N ALA A 34 -5.55 1.23 -1.97
CA ALA A 34 -6.66 1.12 -1.03
C ALA A 34 -7.41 2.45 -0.91
N GLU A 35 -8.60 2.40 -0.34
CA GLU A 35 -9.39 3.55 0.04
C GLU A 35 -9.65 3.53 1.54
N SER A 36 -9.47 4.69 2.17
CA SER A 36 -9.72 4.90 3.59
C SER A 36 -9.93 6.37 3.87
N ALA A 37 -10.84 6.73 4.78
CA ALA A 37 -11.16 8.13 5.10
C ALA A 37 -11.60 8.96 3.86
N GLY A 38 -12.21 8.31 2.86
CA GLY A 38 -12.55 8.94 1.58
C GLY A 38 -11.34 9.35 0.72
N GLN A 39 -10.13 8.89 1.08
CA GLN A 39 -8.89 9.13 0.36
C GLN A 39 -8.41 7.86 -0.33
N ARG A 40 -7.70 8.04 -1.45
CA ARG A 40 -7.03 6.99 -2.19
C ARG A 40 -5.58 6.89 -1.73
N LEU A 41 -5.20 5.72 -1.24
CA LEU A 41 -3.92 5.47 -0.59
C LEU A 41 -3.12 4.43 -1.37
N LEU A 42 -1.80 4.60 -1.34
CA LEU A 42 -0.83 3.64 -1.86
C LEU A 42 0.03 3.12 -0.72
N LEU A 43 0.00 1.82 -0.52
CA LEU A 43 0.73 1.12 0.54
C LEU A 43 1.87 0.34 -0.13
N PRO A 44 3.15 0.70 0.10
CA PRO A 44 4.28 0.05 -0.56
C PRO A 44 4.31 -1.46 -0.27
N LEU A 45 4.27 -2.29 -1.32
CA LEU A 45 4.22 -3.75 -1.19
C LEU A 45 5.46 -4.33 -0.50
N ALA A 46 6.60 -3.66 -0.65
CA ALA A 46 7.84 -4.06 0.03
C ALA A 46 7.76 -3.93 1.56
N GLN A 47 6.81 -3.15 2.07
CA GLN A 47 6.60 -2.89 3.50
C GLN A 47 5.28 -3.49 4.02
N ALA A 48 4.41 -3.89 3.10
CA ALA A 48 3.11 -4.49 3.38
C ALA A 48 3.25 -6.01 3.58
N GLY A 49 2.42 -6.56 4.46
CA GLY A 49 2.31 -7.99 4.70
C GLY A 49 1.10 -8.61 4.02
N GLU A 50 0.45 -9.53 4.73
CA GLU A 50 -0.71 -10.27 4.23
C GLU A 50 -2.02 -9.48 4.37
N ILE A 51 -2.99 -9.82 3.52
CA ILE A 51 -4.33 -9.24 3.54
C ILE A 51 -5.31 -10.26 4.10
N PHE A 52 -6.15 -9.82 5.02
CA PHE A 52 -7.18 -10.60 5.67
C PHE A 52 -8.55 -9.93 5.51
N PRO A 53 -9.64 -10.69 5.39
CA PRO A 53 -10.97 -10.12 5.58
C PRO A 53 -11.12 -9.65 7.03
N TRP A 54 -11.89 -8.60 7.25
CA TRP A 54 -12.22 -8.18 8.61
C TRP A 54 -13.03 -9.25 9.36
N SER A 55 -12.54 -9.70 10.51
CA SER A 55 -13.18 -10.71 11.35
C SER A 55 -13.46 -10.24 12.78
N GLY A 56 -13.29 -8.95 13.06
CA GLY A 56 -13.38 -8.40 14.41
C GLY A 56 -12.07 -8.46 15.19
N VAL A 57 -12.08 -7.83 16.37
CA VAL A 57 -10.94 -7.69 17.28
C VAL A 57 -11.40 -7.88 18.72
N GLN A 58 -10.48 -8.29 19.58
CA GLN A 58 -10.63 -8.16 21.01
C GLN A 58 -10.21 -6.74 21.42
N ARG A 59 -11.17 -5.95 21.91
CA ARG A 59 -10.93 -4.56 22.34
C ARG A 59 -9.97 -4.50 23.53
N VAL A 60 -9.08 -3.51 23.50
CA VAL A 60 -8.15 -3.20 24.60
C VAL A 60 -8.60 -1.90 25.26
N PRO A 61 -8.95 -1.88 26.56
CA PRO A 61 -9.35 -0.65 27.26
C PRO A 61 -8.24 0.40 27.32
N TYR A 62 -8.63 1.67 27.49
CA TYR A 62 -7.71 2.82 27.65
C TYR A 62 -6.71 2.99 26.51
N THR A 63 -7.18 2.72 25.28
CA THR A 63 -6.40 2.90 24.07
C THR A 63 -6.93 4.05 23.23
N GLN A 64 -6.07 4.55 22.35
CA GLN A 64 -6.42 5.59 21.40
C GLN A 64 -7.61 5.15 20.51
N PRO A 65 -8.51 6.07 20.09
CA PRO A 65 -9.69 5.71 19.32
C PRO A 65 -9.41 5.01 17.98
N TRP A 66 -8.24 5.25 17.39
CA TRP A 66 -7.80 4.59 16.16
C TRP A 66 -7.30 3.16 16.40
N PHE A 67 -7.05 2.75 17.64
CA PHE A 67 -6.63 1.39 17.98
C PHE A 67 -7.86 0.54 18.28
N LEU A 68 -8.28 -0.30 17.34
CA LEU A 68 -9.52 -1.08 17.47
C LEU A 68 -9.38 -2.21 18.52
N GLY A 69 -8.17 -2.74 18.69
CA GLY A 69 -7.89 -3.85 19.60
C GLY A 69 -6.83 -4.79 19.04
N VAL A 70 -6.86 -6.05 19.47
CA VAL A 70 -5.96 -7.11 19.00
C VAL A 70 -6.73 -8.19 18.26
N ALA A 71 -6.13 -8.76 17.20
CA ALA A 71 -6.68 -9.88 16.46
C ALA A 71 -5.62 -10.96 16.25
N ASN A 72 -6.06 -12.21 16.10
CA ASN A 72 -5.20 -13.31 15.69
C ASN A 72 -5.22 -13.43 14.17
N LEU A 73 -4.12 -13.06 13.52
CA LEU A 73 -3.92 -13.16 12.09
C LEU A 73 -3.01 -14.37 11.82
N ARG A 74 -3.62 -15.51 11.47
CA ARG A 74 -2.93 -16.79 11.15
C ARG A 74 -1.92 -17.26 12.20
N GLY A 75 -2.22 -17.07 13.48
CA GLY A 75 -1.38 -17.48 14.60
C GLY A 75 -0.50 -16.38 15.18
N ALA A 76 -0.42 -15.22 14.51
CA ALA A 76 0.24 -14.04 15.04
C ALA A 76 -0.78 -13.11 15.72
N LEU A 77 -0.47 -12.66 16.94
CA LEU A 77 -1.28 -11.64 17.61
C LEU A 77 -0.86 -10.26 17.09
N SER A 78 -1.77 -9.54 16.46
CA SER A 78 -1.51 -8.22 15.88
C SER A 78 -2.46 -7.17 16.45
N GLY A 79 -1.92 -5.99 16.77
CA GLY A 79 -2.73 -4.81 17.03
C GLY A 79 -3.40 -4.34 15.73
N VAL A 80 -4.70 -4.10 15.75
CA VAL A 80 -5.43 -3.62 14.57
C VAL A 80 -5.76 -2.15 14.72
N ILE A 81 -5.31 -1.38 13.75
CA ILE A 81 -5.46 0.07 13.67
C ILE A 81 -6.49 0.39 12.59
N ASP A 82 -7.44 1.24 12.93
CA ASP A 82 -8.32 1.88 11.97
C ASP A 82 -7.55 2.97 11.22
N LEU A 83 -7.20 2.72 9.96
CA LEU A 83 -6.43 3.68 9.17
C LEU A 83 -7.19 4.99 8.95
N ALA A 84 -8.52 4.94 8.78
CA ALA A 84 -9.31 6.15 8.59
C ALA A 84 -9.30 7.01 9.85
N ALA A 85 -9.47 6.39 11.03
CA ALA A 85 -9.41 7.09 12.30
C ALA A 85 -8.00 7.63 12.60
N LEU A 86 -6.96 6.88 12.25
CA LEU A 86 -5.57 7.30 12.39
C LEU A 86 -5.25 8.55 11.55
N LEU A 87 -5.83 8.63 10.35
CA LEU A 87 -5.74 9.79 9.46
C LEU A 87 -6.63 10.97 9.91
N GLY A 88 -7.30 10.85 11.06
CA GLY A 88 -8.11 11.91 11.67
C GLY A 88 -9.58 11.92 11.25
N ALA A 89 -10.05 10.93 10.49
CA ALA A 89 -11.47 10.79 10.19
C ALA A 89 -12.24 10.20 11.38
N GLN A 90 -13.57 10.30 11.35
CA GLN A 90 -14.47 9.63 12.29
C GLN A 90 -15.37 8.66 11.52
N PRO A 91 -14.85 7.50 11.07
CA PRO A 91 -15.60 6.59 10.24
C PRO A 91 -16.75 5.95 11.02
N VAL A 92 -17.95 5.92 10.41
CA VAL A 92 -19.07 5.15 10.94
C VAL A 92 -18.96 3.71 10.43
N ARG A 93 -18.74 2.77 11.34
CA ARG A 93 -18.52 1.35 11.00
C ARG A 93 -19.80 0.54 11.14
N SER A 94 -20.63 0.61 10.10
CA SER A 94 -21.76 -0.31 9.95
C SER A 94 -21.26 -1.73 9.67
N GLU A 95 -22.10 -2.74 9.92
CA GLU A 95 -21.79 -4.14 9.59
C GLU A 95 -21.45 -4.32 8.10
N GLN A 96 -22.18 -3.62 7.21
CA GLN A 96 -21.92 -3.65 5.78
C GLN A 96 -20.55 -3.06 5.42
N ALA A 97 -20.19 -1.90 5.98
CA ALA A 97 -18.89 -1.28 5.73
C ALA A 97 -17.75 -2.18 6.24
N LEU A 98 -17.95 -2.84 7.38
CA LEU A 98 -16.98 -3.78 7.93
C LEU A 98 -16.87 -5.08 7.12
N ALA A 99 -17.91 -5.50 6.40
CA ALA A 99 -17.86 -6.66 5.53
C ALA A 99 -17.02 -6.42 4.26
N GLU A 100 -16.94 -5.17 3.80
CA GLU A 100 -16.10 -4.76 2.67
C GLU A 100 -14.66 -4.42 3.09
N ALA A 101 -14.45 -4.16 4.38
CA ALA A 101 -13.17 -3.80 4.94
C ALA A 101 -12.15 -4.95 4.88
N SER A 102 -10.90 -4.60 4.67
CA SER A 102 -9.77 -5.51 4.68
C SER A 102 -8.76 -5.10 5.75
N VAL A 103 -8.08 -6.07 6.33
CA VAL A 103 -6.99 -5.88 7.28
C VAL A 103 -5.68 -6.22 6.60
N LEU A 104 -4.78 -5.25 6.51
CA LEU A 104 -3.44 -5.42 5.96
C LEU A 104 -2.42 -5.51 7.09
N SER A 105 -1.74 -6.63 7.26
CA SER A 105 -0.63 -6.70 8.21
C SER A 105 0.55 -5.86 7.72
N LEU A 106 1.33 -5.31 8.66
CA LEU A 106 2.62 -4.75 8.35
C LEU A 106 3.62 -5.87 8.03
N GLY A 107 4.60 -5.59 7.17
CA GLY A 107 5.64 -6.54 6.81
C GLY A 107 6.56 -6.85 8.00
N GLU A 108 7.02 -8.10 8.11
CA GLU A 108 7.84 -8.57 9.24
C GLU A 108 9.12 -7.74 9.45
N ALA A 109 9.71 -7.22 8.37
CA ALA A 109 10.89 -6.37 8.41
C ALA A 109 10.69 -5.02 9.14
N LEU A 110 9.44 -4.64 9.43
CA LEU A 110 9.13 -3.44 10.21
C LEU A 110 9.20 -3.69 11.72
N GLU A 111 9.32 -4.95 12.17
CA GLU A 111 9.44 -5.36 13.59
C GLU A 111 8.29 -4.88 14.48
N VAL A 112 7.12 -4.60 13.89
CA VAL A 112 5.90 -4.20 14.59
C VAL A 112 4.75 -5.13 14.20
N ASN A 113 4.19 -5.83 15.20
CA ASN A 113 3.03 -6.70 15.04
C ASN A 113 1.73 -5.89 14.99
N ALA A 114 1.55 -5.15 13.90
CA ALA A 114 0.38 -4.33 13.66
C ALA A 114 -0.25 -4.63 12.31
N ALA A 115 -1.53 -4.30 12.19
CA ALA A 115 -2.28 -4.38 10.96
C ALA A 115 -3.19 -3.16 10.80
N LEU A 116 -3.37 -2.72 9.55
CA LEU A 116 -4.18 -1.58 9.17
C LEU A 116 -5.50 -2.07 8.60
N LEU A 117 -6.61 -1.66 9.21
CA LEU A 117 -7.92 -1.80 8.62
C LEU A 117 -8.13 -0.70 7.58
N VAL A 118 -8.34 -1.11 6.34
CA VAL A 118 -8.68 -0.26 5.19
C VAL A 118 -10.12 -0.54 4.76
N GLU A 119 -10.80 0.48 4.26
CA GLU A 119 -12.24 0.37 3.96
C GLU A 119 -12.48 -0.42 2.68
N ARG A 120 -11.61 -0.25 1.67
CA ARG A 120 -11.69 -1.01 0.42
C ARG A 120 -10.33 -1.15 -0.24
N LEU A 121 -10.08 -2.28 -0.88
CA LEU A 121 -8.92 -2.47 -1.75
C LEU A 121 -9.27 -2.11 -3.19
N ALA A 122 -8.38 -1.36 -3.84
CA ALA A 122 -8.49 -0.94 -5.24
C ALA A 122 -7.53 -1.71 -6.18
N GLY A 123 -6.85 -2.74 -5.65
CA GLY A 123 -5.97 -3.65 -6.38
C GLY A 123 -4.50 -3.24 -6.33
N LEU A 124 -3.69 -3.87 -7.18
CA LEU A 124 -2.25 -3.59 -7.26
C LEU A 124 -1.97 -2.47 -8.27
N ARG A 125 -0.93 -1.67 -8.02
CA ARG A 125 -0.46 -0.60 -8.92
C ARG A 125 1.06 -0.65 -9.07
N SER A 126 1.52 -0.41 -10.29
CA SER A 126 2.91 -0.24 -10.69
C SER A 126 3.18 1.23 -11.04
N ALA A 127 4.45 1.60 -11.16
CA ALA A 127 4.84 3.01 -11.38
C ALA A 127 4.31 3.61 -12.68
N ASP A 128 4.10 2.79 -13.71
CA ASP A 128 3.52 3.17 -15.00
C ASP A 128 2.01 3.48 -14.93
N ALA A 129 1.34 3.18 -13.81
CA ALA A 129 -0.05 3.58 -13.58
C ALA A 129 -0.19 5.10 -13.33
N PHE A 130 0.91 5.82 -13.11
CA PHE A 130 0.93 7.23 -12.74
C PHE A 130 1.62 8.08 -13.80
N VAL A 131 1.08 9.27 -14.05
CA VAL A 131 1.60 10.23 -15.04
C VAL A 131 2.41 11.34 -14.40
N ALA A 132 2.23 11.57 -13.09
CA ALA A 132 2.97 12.55 -12.33
C ALA A 132 3.13 12.12 -10.87
N SER A 133 4.14 12.68 -10.20
CA SER A 133 4.30 12.61 -8.75
C SER A 133 4.67 13.97 -8.18
N GLU A 134 4.14 14.25 -7.01
CA GLU A 134 4.42 15.44 -6.21
C GLU A 134 5.11 15.00 -4.91
N PRO A 135 6.11 15.76 -4.44
CA PRO A 135 6.76 15.44 -3.17
C PRO A 135 5.77 15.55 -2.00
N PRO A 136 6.06 14.90 -0.86
CA PRO A 136 5.26 15.05 0.35
C PRO A 136 5.03 16.52 0.69
N ALA A 137 3.79 16.86 1.07
CA ALA A 137 3.47 18.21 1.51
C ALA A 137 4.29 18.59 2.76
N GLY A 138 4.98 19.73 2.71
CA GLY A 138 5.77 20.21 3.84
C GLY A 138 4.90 20.46 5.08
N GLY A 139 5.32 19.93 6.23
CA GLY A 139 4.61 20.10 7.51
C GLY A 139 3.56 19.02 7.83
N GLY A 140 3.40 18.01 6.97
CA GLY A 140 2.57 16.83 7.27
C GLY A 140 3.23 15.84 8.24
N GLN A 141 2.50 14.77 8.59
CA GLN A 141 3.05 13.64 9.35
C GLN A 141 4.14 12.94 8.53
N ALA A 142 5.19 12.45 9.20
CA ALA A 142 6.39 11.95 8.55
C ALA A 142 6.18 10.71 7.66
N TYR A 143 5.06 10.01 7.85
CA TYR A 143 4.69 8.84 7.06
C TYR A 143 3.93 9.16 5.76
N PHE A 144 3.60 10.43 5.50
CA PHE A 144 3.08 10.81 4.19
C PHE A 144 4.22 10.85 3.18
N GLY A 145 4.19 9.90 2.24
CA GLY A 145 5.10 9.83 1.10
C GLY A 145 4.67 10.76 -0.04
N PRO A 146 5.24 10.58 -1.23
CA PRO A 146 4.84 11.32 -2.43
C PRO A 146 3.36 11.12 -2.76
N CYS A 147 2.75 12.12 -3.40
CA CYS A 147 1.43 11.99 -3.98
C CYS A 147 1.57 11.68 -5.47
N TYR A 148 0.92 10.63 -5.94
CA TYR A 148 0.93 10.22 -7.35
C TYR A 148 -0.39 10.61 -8.01
N ILE A 149 -0.33 10.96 -9.29
CA ILE A 149 -1.50 11.33 -10.11
C ILE A 149 -1.59 10.33 -11.25
N ASP A 150 -2.75 9.69 -11.40
CA ASP A 150 -3.01 8.78 -12.52
C ASP A 150 -3.51 9.52 -13.77
N ALA A 151 -3.67 8.79 -14.88
CA ALA A 151 -4.14 9.35 -16.15
C ALA A 151 -5.58 9.89 -16.10
N GLN A 152 -6.34 9.63 -15.02
CA GLN A 152 -7.68 10.15 -14.78
C GLN A 152 -7.68 11.34 -13.81
N ASP A 153 -6.51 11.94 -13.55
CA ASP A 153 -6.32 13.05 -12.61
C ASP A 153 -6.71 12.69 -11.16
N GLN A 154 -6.71 11.40 -10.81
CA GLN A 154 -6.96 10.97 -9.44
C GLN A 154 -5.67 11.03 -8.66
N ARG A 155 -5.76 11.62 -7.47
CA ARG A 155 -4.64 11.77 -6.54
C ARG A 155 -4.58 10.57 -5.60
N TRP A 156 -3.40 10.00 -5.48
CA TRP A 156 -3.09 8.84 -4.66
C TRP A 156 -1.99 9.21 -3.67
N GLN A 157 -2.29 9.14 -2.38
CA GLN A 157 -1.33 9.47 -1.33
C GLN A 157 -0.56 8.21 -0.91
N GLU A 158 0.76 8.22 -1.06
CA GLU A 158 1.59 7.15 -0.50
C GLU A 158 1.66 7.26 1.02
N ILE A 159 1.51 6.12 1.71
CA ILE A 159 1.76 6.01 3.15
C ILE A 159 3.00 5.12 3.33
N ASP A 160 4.10 5.72 3.77
CA ASP A 160 5.31 4.97 4.12
C ASP A 160 5.05 4.22 5.43
N LEU A 161 4.83 2.91 5.32
CA LEU A 161 4.55 2.03 6.44
C LEU A 161 5.75 1.90 7.38
N GLN A 162 6.99 2.04 6.87
CA GLN A 162 8.17 2.04 7.71
C GLN A 162 8.24 3.30 8.57
N ALA A 163 7.99 4.47 7.97
CA ALA A 163 7.92 5.72 8.72
C ALA A 163 6.75 5.69 9.72
N LEU A 164 5.60 5.15 9.31
CA LEU A 164 4.42 5.01 10.18
C LEU A 164 4.70 4.11 11.39
N ALA A 165 5.32 2.95 11.17
CA ALA A 165 5.65 2.00 12.23
C ALA A 165 6.63 2.57 13.28
N ARG A 166 7.35 3.65 12.94
CA ARG A 166 8.29 4.35 13.83
C ARG A 166 7.72 5.63 14.42
N ASP A 167 6.53 6.04 14.00
CA ASP A 167 5.92 7.28 14.46
C ASP A 167 5.55 7.16 15.96
N PRO A 168 5.97 8.12 16.81
CA PRO A 168 5.68 8.05 18.25
C PRO A 168 4.18 8.02 18.55
N ALA A 169 3.34 8.70 17.77
CA ALA A 169 1.90 8.68 17.98
C ALA A 169 1.31 7.33 17.60
N PHE A 170 1.82 6.67 16.56
CA PHE A 170 1.43 5.31 16.19
C PHE A 170 1.85 4.26 17.24
N LEU A 171 3.00 4.44 17.89
CA LEU A 171 3.48 3.52 18.93
C LEU A 171 2.82 3.78 20.30
N ALA A 172 2.41 5.01 20.58
CA ALA A 172 1.75 5.41 21.82
C ALA A 172 0.25 5.06 21.81
N ILE A 173 -0.07 3.76 21.91
CA ILE A 173 -1.45 3.27 21.85
C ILE A 173 -2.28 3.59 23.10
N SER A 174 -1.67 3.98 24.21
CA SER A 174 -2.38 4.31 25.46
C SER A 174 -2.95 5.73 25.41
N SER A 175 -4.19 5.90 25.87
CA SER A 175 -4.88 7.20 26.01
C SER A 175 -4.74 7.78 27.41
#